data_AF-A0A368F7U0-F1
#
_entry.id   AF-A0A368F7U0-F1
#
_cell.length_a   1.000
_cell.length_b   1.000
_cell.length_c   1.000
_cell.angle_alpha   90.00
_cell.angle_beta   90.00
_cell.angle_gamma   90.00
#
_symmetry.space_group_name_H-M   'P 1'
#
loop_
_entity.id
_entity.type
_entity.pdbx_description
1 polymer ?
#
loop_
_entity_poly.entity_id
_entity_poly.type
_entity_poly.pdbx_seq_one_letter_code
_entity_poly.pdbx_strand_id
1 'polypeptide(L)'
;MRIFSLQDEFDAILNESPDSLVVIDFYATWCGPCKIMGPKFLKLSNEFTSVVFVKVDVDESEDIVSRFDIKVMPTFIFMRKGAQI
;
A
#
# COMPACT_ATOMS: atom_id res chain seq x y z
N MET A 1 -6.70 4.17 -7.15
CA MET A 1 -5.63 3.21 -6.78
C MET A 1 -4.36 3.59 -7.52
N ARG A 2 -3.22 3.69 -6.82
CA ARG A 2 -1.90 3.91 -7.44
C ARG A 2 -0.95 2.75 -7.08
N ILE A 3 -0.08 2.40 -8.02
CA ILE A 3 0.97 1.38 -7.88
C ILE A 3 2.30 2.14 -7.94
N PHE A 4 3.20 1.91 -6.98
CA PHE A 4 4.50 2.56 -6.93
C PHE A 4 5.62 1.54 -7.07
N SER A 5 6.68 1.98 -7.75
CA SER A 5 7.96 1.26 -7.85
C SER A 5 9.13 2.08 -7.27
N LEU A 6 8.89 3.32 -6.83
CA LEU A 6 9.93 4.25 -6.38
C LEU A 6 9.61 4.81 -4.99
N GLN A 7 10.63 4.83 -4.12
CA GLN A 7 10.51 5.25 -2.73
C GLN A 7 10.13 6.73 -2.57
N ASP A 8 10.68 7.61 -3.40
CA ASP A 8 10.39 9.05 -3.33
C ASP A 8 8.91 9.36 -3.60
N GLU A 9 8.27 8.61 -4.51
CA GLU A 9 6.85 8.77 -4.82
C GLU A 9 5.96 8.28 -3.67
N PHE A 10 6.38 7.20 -2.99
CA PHE A 10 5.71 6.68 -1.81
C PHE A 10 5.77 7.69 -0.64
N ASP A 11 6.94 8.27 -0.38
CA ASP A 11 7.12 9.28 0.67
C ASP A 11 6.40 10.59 0.35
N ALA A 12 6.38 11.01 -0.92
CA ALA A 12 5.59 12.17 -1.36
C ALA A 12 4.11 12.02 -0.98
N ILE A 13 3.51 10.85 -1.19
CA ILE A 13 2.09 10.62 -0.88
C ILE A 13 1.81 10.63 0.61
N LEU A 14 2.67 10.02 1.42
CA LEU A 14 2.54 10.07 2.87
C LEU A 14 2.58 11.51 3.39
N ASN A 15 3.39 12.37 2.75
CA ASN A 15 3.53 13.78 3.10
C ASN A 15 2.40 14.67 2.54
N GLU A 16 1.89 14.38 1.33
CA GLU A 16 0.79 15.10 0.69
C GLU A 16 -0.57 14.77 1.30
N SER A 17 -0.68 13.64 2.02
CA SER A 17 -1.91 13.15 2.63
C SER A 17 -1.84 13.10 4.17
N PRO A 18 -1.44 14.19 4.87
CA PRO A 18 -1.13 14.13 6.30
C PRO A 18 -2.35 13.75 7.15
N ASP A 19 -3.55 14.24 6.79
CA ASP A 19 -4.78 13.98 7.55
C ASP A 19 -5.58 12.77 7.04
N SER A 20 -5.33 12.33 5.80
CA SER A 20 -6.01 11.18 5.21
C SER A 20 -5.45 9.88 5.78
N LEU A 21 -6.31 8.86 5.84
CA LEU A 21 -5.84 7.50 6.06
C LEU A 21 -5.19 7.01 4.76
N VAL A 22 -4.00 6.44 4.85
CA VAL A 22 -3.36 5.73 3.74
C VAL A 22 -3.36 4.24 4.07
N VAL A 23 -3.88 3.42 3.16
CA VAL A 23 -3.91 1.95 3.28
C VAL A 23 -3.02 1.37 2.19
N ILE A 24 -2.03 0.60 2.60
CA ILE A 24 -1.01 0.03 1.73
C ILE A 24 -1.20 -1.49 1.67
N ASP A 25 -1.34 -2.06 0.47
CA ASP A 25 -1.38 -3.49 0.19
C ASP A 25 -0.03 -3.94 -0.36
N PHE A 26 0.75 -4.64 0.46
CA PHE A 26 1.97 -5.31 0.04
C PHE A 26 1.62 -6.65 -0.59
N TYR A 27 1.83 -6.76 -1.90
CA TYR A 27 1.43 -7.91 -2.69
C TYR A 27 2.59 -8.44 -3.53
N ALA A 28 2.42 -9.65 -4.07
CA ALA A 28 3.31 -10.20 -5.09
C ALA A 28 2.49 -10.78 -6.26
N THR A 29 3.04 -10.76 -7.47
CA THR A 29 2.35 -11.29 -8.67
C THR A 29 2.10 -12.79 -8.61
N TRP A 30 2.93 -13.53 -7.89
CA TRP A 30 2.84 -14.97 -7.67
C TRP A 30 2.00 -15.35 -6.45
N CYS A 31 1.58 -14.39 -5.63
CA CYS A 31 0.80 -14.63 -4.42
C CYS A 31 -0.68 -14.92 -4.74
N GLY A 32 -1.11 -16.16 -4.52
CA GLY A 32 -2.49 -16.61 -4.72
C GLY A 32 -3.53 -15.80 -3.93
N PRO A 33 -3.39 -15.67 -2.58
CA PRO A 33 -4.30 -14.86 -1.77
C PRO A 33 -4.40 -13.40 -2.21
N CYS A 34 -3.29 -12.81 -2.67
CA CYS A 34 -3.25 -11.44 -3.16
C CYS A 34 -4.16 -11.24 -4.39
N LYS A 35 -4.20 -12.22 -5.30
CA LYS A 35 -5.10 -12.19 -6.47
C LYS A 35 -6.57 -12.19 -6.08
N ILE A 36 -6.91 -12.83 -4.96
CA ILE A 36 -8.28 -12.85 -4.42
C ILE A 36 -8.61 -11.51 -3.76
N MET A 37 -7.65 -10.89 -3.06
CA MET A 37 -7.85 -9.63 -2.35
C MET A 37 -7.82 -8.40 -3.26
N GLY A 38 -7.05 -8.42 -4.35
CA GLY A 38 -6.90 -7.29 -5.28
C GLY A 38 -8.22 -6.67 -5.76
N PRO A 39 -9.21 -7.45 -6.25
CA PRO A 39 -10.50 -6.90 -6.66
C PRO A 39 -11.30 -6.27 -5.51
N LYS A 40 -11.19 -6.82 -4.30
CA LYS A 40 -11.84 -6.26 -3.10
C LYS A 40 -11.19 -4.95 -2.69
N PHE A 41 -9.86 -4.91 -2.71
CA PHE A 41 -9.08 -3.70 -2.42
C PHE A 41 -9.40 -2.58 -3.41
N LEU A 42 -9.49 -2.90 -4.72
CA LEU A 42 -9.92 -1.95 -5.74
C LEU A 42 -11.34 -1.41 -5.47
N LYS A 43 -12.28 -2.30 -5.11
CA LYS A 43 -13.65 -1.89 -4.76
C LYS A 43 -13.67 -0.91 -3.58
N LEU A 44 -12.95 -1.22 -2.51
CA LEU A 44 -12.81 -0.32 -1.35
C LEU A 44 -12.20 1.03 -1.75
N SER A 45 -11.21 1.03 -2.64
CA SER A 45 -10.60 2.27 -3.11
C SER A 45 -11.53 3.18 -3.91
N ASN A 46 -12.57 2.60 -4.52
CA ASN A 46 -13.60 3.37 -5.23
C ASN A 46 -14.70 3.87 -4.28
N GLU A 47 -14.95 3.15 -3.18
CA GLU A 47 -15.98 3.49 -2.20
C GLU A 47 -15.50 4.55 -1.20
N PHE A 48 -14.26 4.45 -0.72
CA PHE A 48 -13.69 5.34 0.29
C PHE A 48 -12.76 6.38 -0.35
N THR A 49 -13.34 7.41 -0.97
CA THR A 49 -12.58 8.46 -1.69
C THR A 49 -11.75 9.39 -0.79
N SER A 50 -12.04 9.43 0.51
CA SER A 50 -11.25 10.15 1.52
C SER A 50 -10.04 9.37 2.05
N VAL A 51 -9.89 8.11 1.62
CA VAL A 51 -8.78 7.23 1.99
C VAL A 51 -7.91 7.01 0.78
N VAL A 52 -6.60 7.06 0.98
CA VAL A 52 -5.61 6.81 -0.08
C VAL A 52 -5.28 5.33 -0.08
N PHE A 53 -5.52 4.65 -1.20
CA PHE A 53 -5.21 3.23 -1.37
C PHE A 53 -4.01 3.05 -2.28
N VAL A 54 -3.01 2.35 -1.74
CA VAL A 54 -1.70 2.11 -2.36
C VAL A 54 -1.45 0.62 -2.46
N LYS A 55 -0.86 0.18 -3.57
CA LYS A 55 -0.32 -1.17 -3.71
C LYS A 55 1.19 -1.10 -3.90
N VAL A 56 1.92 -1.95 -3.19
CA VAL A 56 3.37 -2.10 -3.27
C VAL A 56 3.69 -3.52 -3.71
N ASP A 57 4.38 -3.66 -4.83
CA ASP A 57 4.88 -4.96 -5.27
C ASP A 57 6.16 -5.28 -4.51
N VAL A 58 6.16 -6.37 -3.75
CA VAL A 58 7.31 -6.72 -2.91
C VAL A 58 8.54 -7.11 -3.73
N ASP A 59 8.35 -7.53 -4.98
CA ASP A 59 9.44 -7.91 -5.88
C ASP A 59 10.10 -6.67 -6.55
N GLU A 60 9.40 -5.53 -6.60
CA GLU A 60 9.88 -4.30 -7.26
C GLU A 60 10.26 -3.18 -6.28
N SER A 61 9.99 -3.34 -4.97
CA SER A 61 10.11 -2.25 -3.97
C SER A 61 10.83 -2.69 -2.68
N GLU A 62 12.01 -3.28 -2.81
CA GLU A 62 12.80 -3.84 -1.70
C GLU A 62 13.03 -2.87 -0.52
N ASP A 63 13.29 -1.59 -0.81
CA ASP A 63 13.53 -0.58 0.23
C ASP A 63 12.28 -0.30 1.08
N ILE A 64 11.10 -0.23 0.43
CA ILE A 64 9.82 -0.03 1.10
C ILE A 64 9.46 -1.27 1.91
N VAL A 65 9.63 -2.47 1.33
CA VAL A 65 9.40 -3.75 2.00
C VAL A 65 10.24 -3.88 3.26
N SER A 66 11.53 -3.52 3.18
CA SER A 66 12.47 -3.56 4.29
C SER A 66 12.09 -2.58 5.39
N ARG A 67 11.66 -1.36 5.02
CA ARG A 67 11.22 -0.32 5.98
C ARG A 67 10.05 -0.77 6.85
N PHE A 68 9.14 -1.57 6.30
CA PHE A 68 7.95 -2.07 7.02
C PHE A 68 8.08 -3.51 7.51
N ASP A 69 9.27 -4.13 7.40
CA ASP A 69 9.56 -5.53 7.80
C ASP A 69 8.54 -6.54 7.24
N ILE A 70 8.17 -6.38 5.97
CA ILE A 70 7.15 -7.22 5.33
C ILE A 70 7.74 -8.60 5.00
N LYS A 71 7.11 -9.65 5.53
CA LYS A 71 7.56 -11.05 5.38
C LYS A 71 6.55 -11.98 4.71
N VAL A 72 5.29 -11.56 4.65
CA VAL A 72 4.17 -12.38 4.19
C VAL A 72 3.22 -11.52 3.37
N MET A 73 2.66 -12.10 2.31
CA MET A 73 1.74 -11.40 1.43
C MET A 73 0.36 -12.10 1.38
N PRO A 74 -0.75 -11.34 1.31
CA PRO A 74 -0.78 -9.89 1.41
C PRO A 74 -0.58 -9.41 2.85
N THR A 75 0.10 -8.27 3.02
CA THR A 75 0.12 -7.53 4.30
C THR A 75 -0.45 -6.14 4.07
N PHE A 76 -1.34 -5.70 4.97
CA PHE A 76 -1.93 -4.37 4.90
C PHE A 76 -1.38 -3.50 6.02
N ILE A 77 -0.87 -2.32 5.66
CA ILE A 77 -0.41 -1.30 6.60
C ILE A 77 -1.29 -0.07 6.52
N PHE A 78 -1.62 0.49 7.68
CA PHE A 78 -2.43 1.70 7.81
C PHE A 78 -1.53 2.82 8.32
N MET A 79 -1.55 3.95 7.60
CA MET A 79 -0.74 5.12 7.92
C MET A 79 -1.64 6.34 8.08
N ARG A 80 -1.31 7.20 9.05
CA ARG A 80 -1.92 8.53 9.20
C ARG A 80 -0.89 9.46 9.80
N LYS A 81 -0.78 10.70 9.30
CA LYS A 81 0.22 11.69 9.76
C LYS A 81 1.65 11.14 9.74
N GLY A 82 1.99 10.37 8.71
CA GLY A 82 3.32 9.76 8.54
C GLY A 82 3.66 8.62 9.51
N ALA A 83 2.73 8.22 10.39
CA ALA A 83 2.93 7.14 11.34
C ALA A 83 2.03 5.94 11.03
N GLN A 84 2.53 4.74 11.30
CA GLN A 84 1.74 3.51 11.28
C GLN A 84 0.80 3.48 12.48
N ILE A 85 -0.46 3.10 12.27
CA ILE A 85 -1.51 3.03 13.31
C ILE A 85 -2.15 1.65 13.44
#